data_AF-A0A0L0F3Z7-F1
#
_entry.id   AF-A0A0L0F3Z7-F1
#
_cell.length_a   1.000
_cell.length_b   1.000
_cell.length_c   1.000
_cell.angle_alpha   90.00
_cell.angle_beta   90.00
_cell.angle_gamma   90.00
#
_symmetry.space_group_name_H-M   'P 1'
#
loop_
_entity.id
_entity.type
_entity.pdbx_description
1 polymer ?
#
loop_
_entity_poly.entity_id
_entity_poly.type
_entity_poly.pdbx_seq_one_letter_code
_entity_poly.pdbx_strand_id
1 'polypeptide(L)'
;MPVWLSWLHYLSFFNYGYEALAVNELDGLFLSGNVYGDVSADNINSTEILIKLGLLPSSYLFDLCALTGAVALLIALGYLALRGYAK
;
A
#
# COMPACT_ATOMS: atom_id res chain seq x y z
N MET A 1 2.84 -14.34 8.69
CA MET A 1 2.70 -13.65 9.99
C MET A 1 1.83 -14.49 10.92
N PRO A 2 2.03 -14.45 12.25
CA PRO A 2 1.14 -15.11 13.20
C PRO A 2 -0.29 -14.56 13.06
N VAL A 3 -1.31 -15.43 13.11
CA VAL A 3 -2.73 -15.06 12.89
C VAL A 3 -3.21 -13.98 13.87
N TRP A 4 -2.68 -13.97 15.09
CA TRP A 4 -3.03 -12.98 16.11
C TRP A 4 -2.46 -11.57 15.84
N LEU A 5 -1.49 -11.46 14.92
CA LEU A 5 -0.82 -10.22 14.53
C LEU A 5 -1.22 -9.73 13.15
N SER A 6 -1.96 -10.54 12.37
CA SER A 6 -2.33 -10.21 10.99
C SER A 6 -3.16 -8.92 10.91
N TRP A 7 -3.94 -8.62 11.95
CA TRP A 7 -4.75 -7.41 12.01
C TRP A 7 -3.93 -6.12 12.04
N LEU A 8 -2.69 -6.17 12.55
CA LEU A 8 -1.82 -4.99 12.67
C LEU A 8 -1.43 -4.44 11.30
N HIS A 9 -1.33 -5.33 10.30
CA HIS A 9 -1.07 -4.93 8.92
C HIS A 9 -2.16 -3.98 8.39
N TYR A 10 -3.42 -4.17 8.78
CA TYR A 10 -4.53 -3.28 8.41
C TYR A 10 -4.49 -1.92 9.12
N LEU A 11 -3.68 -1.76 10.18
CA LEU A 11 -3.50 -0.48 10.87
C LEU A 11 -2.29 0.30 10.33
N SER A 12 -1.45 -0.36 9.53
CA SER A 12 -0.20 0.22 9.04
C SER A 12 -0.46 1.14 7.85
N PHE A 13 -0.46 2.46 8.09
CA PHE A 13 -0.51 3.46 7.01
C PHE A 13 0.64 3.30 6.01
N PHE A 14 1.79 2.79 6.46
CA PHE A 14 2.92 2.46 5.59
C PHE A 14 2.59 1.37 4.58
N ASN A 15 1.78 0.39 4.97
CA ASN A 15 1.39 -0.70 4.09
C ASN A 15 0.48 -0.20 2.95
N TYR A 16 -0.57 0.55 3.30
CA TYR A 16 -1.47 1.16 2.31
C TYR A 16 -0.74 2.16 1.40
N GLY A 17 0.18 2.96 1.96
CA GLY A 17 0.99 3.89 1.17
C GLY A 17 1.96 3.19 0.22
N TYR A 18 2.62 2.12 0.68
CA TYR A 18 3.52 1.32 -0.16
C TYR A 18 2.77 0.64 -1.31
N GLU A 19 1.62 0.02 -1.01
CA GLU A 19 0.78 -0.63 -2.02
C GLU A 19 0.25 0.37 -3.05
N ALA A 20 -0.30 1.51 -2.61
CA ALA A 20 -0.79 2.54 -3.51
C ALA A 20 0.32 3.13 -4.40
N LEU A 21 1.53 3.35 -3.85
CA LEU A 21 2.66 3.86 -4.61
C LEU A 21 3.16 2.82 -5.62
N ALA A 22 3.33 1.57 -5.19
CA ALA A 22 3.82 0.50 -6.05
C ALA A 22 2.85 0.22 -7.21
N VAL A 23 1.54 0.21 -6.95
CA VAL A 23 0.52 0.07 -8.00
C VAL A 23 0.56 1.27 -8.94
N ASN A 24 0.62 2.49 -8.42
CA ASN A 24 0.66 3.71 -9.25
C ASN A 24 1.90 3.79 -10.16
N GLU A 25 3.06 3.36 -9.67
CA GLU A 25 4.31 3.38 -10.44
C GLU A 25 4.39 2.26 -11.49
N LEU A 26 3.78 1.12 -11.21
CA LEU A 26 3.91 -0.07 -12.05
C LEU A 26 2.71 -0.29 -12.99
N ASP A 27 1.59 0.41 -12.80
CA ASP A 27 0.41 0.26 -13.64
C ASP A 27 0.71 0.56 -15.11
N GLY A 28 0.28 -0.34 -16.00
CA GLY A 28 0.48 -0.23 -17.44
C GLY A 28 1.92 -0.40 -17.95
N LEU A 29 2.90 -0.73 -17.10
CA LEU A 29 4.29 -0.98 -17.52
C LEU A 29 4.53 -2.44 -17.93
N PHE A 30 5.34 -2.61 -18.97
CA PHE A 30 5.90 -3.90 -19.35
C PHE A 30 7.39 -3.89 -19.04
N LEU A 31 7.83 -4.82 -18.19
CA LEU A 31 9.23 -4.90 -17.79
C LEU A 31 9.95 -5.88 -18.71
N SER A 32 10.93 -5.36 -19.44
CA SER A 32 11.91 -6.15 -20.19
C SER A 32 13.28 -5.90 -19.59
N GLY A 33 13.96 -6.97 -19.14
CA GLY A 33 15.24 -6.83 -18.47
C GLY A 33 16.01 -8.13 -18.32
N ASN A 34 17.33 -8.02 -18.18
CA ASN A 34 18.16 -9.16 -17.83
C ASN A 34 18.09 -9.38 -16.33
N VAL A 35 17.42 -10.46 -15.93
CA VAL A 35 17.47 -10.95 -14.55
C VAL A 35 18.84 -11.62 -14.35
N TYR A 36 19.52 -11.31 -13.25
CA TYR A 36 20.80 -11.92 -12.89
C TYR A 36 20.66 -13.46 -12.90
N GLY A 37 21.23 -14.14 -13.90
CA GLY A 37 21.16 -15.59 -14.05
C GLY A 37 20.71 -16.16 -15.41
N ASP A 38 20.86 -15.42 -16.53
CA ASP A 38 20.77 -15.94 -17.91
C ASP A 38 19.36 -16.22 -18.47
N VAL A 39 18.31 -15.73 -17.82
CA VAL A 39 16.95 -15.74 -18.39
C VAL A 39 16.56 -14.30 -18.74
N SER A 40 16.53 -14.00 -20.03
CA SER A 40 15.92 -12.77 -20.53
C SER A 40 14.42 -12.83 -20.24
N ALA A 41 14.00 -12.04 -19.26
CA ALA A 41 12.61 -11.77 -19.00
C ALA A 41 12.17 -10.69 -19.99
N ASP A 42 11.63 -11.12 -21.13
CA ASP A 42 11.06 -10.19 -22.10
C ASP A 42 9.55 -10.06 -21.88
N ASN A 43 9.06 -8.83 -21.82
CA ASN A 43 7.64 -8.51 -21.79
C ASN A 43 6.88 -9.08 -20.58
N ILE A 44 7.46 -8.98 -19.37
CA ILE A 44 6.73 -9.34 -18.15
C ILE A 44 5.74 -8.23 -17.83
N ASN A 45 4.46 -8.59 -17.74
CA ASN A 45 3.42 -7.70 -17.28
C ASN A 45 3.67 -7.32 -15.80
N SER A 46 3.78 -6.03 -15.51
CA SER A 46 3.97 -5.51 -14.16
C SER A 46 2.88 -5.95 -13.17
N THR A 47 1.67 -6.21 -13.66
CA THR A 47 0.54 -6.74 -12.88
C THR A 47 0.89 -8.10 -12.27
N GLU A 48 1.59 -8.97 -13.00
CA GLU A 48 2.01 -10.27 -12.49
C GLU A 48 3.08 -10.15 -11.40
N ILE A 49 3.93 -9.13 -11.50
CA ILE A 49 4.97 -8.85 -10.50
C ILE A 49 4.32 -8.30 -9.23
N LEU A 50 3.38 -7.37 -9.36
CA LEU A 50 2.59 -6.84 -8.24
C LEU A 50 1.88 -7.97 -7.48
N ILE A 51 1.21 -8.88 -8.21
CA ILE A 51 0.54 -10.04 -7.61
C ILE A 51 1.54 -10.98 -6.91
N LYS A 52 2.73 -11.21 -7.50
CA LYS A 52 3.79 -12.02 -6.86
C LYS A 52 4.36 -11.37 -5.59
N LEU A 53 4.38 -10.05 -5.52
CA LEU A 53 4.75 -9.30 -4.32
C LEU A 53 3.63 -9.27 -3.27
N GLY A 54 2.46 -9.83 -3.59
CA GLY A 54 1.30 -9.84 -2.71
C GLY A 54 0.52 -8.53 -2.68
N LEU A 55 0.78 -7.65 -3.64
CA LEU A 55 0.08 -6.38 -3.81
C LEU A 55 -1.14 -6.60 -4.71
N LEU A 56 -2.28 -5.99 -4.38
CA LEU A 56 -3.53 -6.13 -5.11
C LEU A 56 -3.80 -4.85 -5.93
N PRO A 57 -3.55 -4.85 -7.25
CA PRO A 57 -3.75 -3.68 -8.10
C PRO A 57 -5.20 -3.17 -8.08
N SER A 58 -6.17 -4.07 -7.84
CA SER A 58 -7.59 -3.74 -7.75
C SER A 58 -7.98 -2.92 -6.50
N SER A 59 -7.10 -2.81 -5.51
CA SER A 59 -7.40 -2.21 -4.19
C SER A 59 -6.93 -0.76 -4.05
N TYR A 60 -6.29 -0.18 -5.07
CA TYR A 60 -5.71 1.17 -5.03
C TYR A 60 -6.63 2.24 -4.42
N LEU A 61 -7.90 2.30 -4.84
CA LEU A 61 -8.85 3.28 -4.33
C LEU A 61 -9.22 3.05 -2.87
N PHE A 62 -9.29 1.78 -2.45
CA PHE A 62 -9.56 1.43 -1.06
C PHE A 62 -8.39 1.85 -0.17
N ASP A 63 -7.15 1.60 -0.60
CA ASP A 63 -5.94 1.97 0.15
C ASP A 63 -5.82 3.49 0.29
N LEU A 64 -6.14 4.23 -0.78
CA LEU A 64 -6.18 5.69 -0.77
C LEU A 64 -7.27 6.24 0.17
N CYS A 65 -8.46 5.65 0.15
CA CYS A 65 -9.56 6.02 1.07
C CYS A 65 -9.22 5.70 2.53
N ALA A 66 -8.61 4.54 2.79
CA ALA A 66 -8.18 4.14 4.13
C ALA A 66 -7.12 5.11 4.68
N LEU A 67 -6.15 5.50 3.86
CA LEU A 67 -5.10 6.44 4.25
C LEU A 67 -5.67 7.83 4.57
N THR A 68 -6.53 8.36 3.70
CA THR A 68 -7.19 9.65 3.93
C THR A 68 -8.10 9.63 5.15
N GLY A 69 -8.85 8.54 5.36
CA GLY A 69 -9.66 8.32 6.56
C GLY A 69 -8.84 8.29 7.85
N ALA A 70 -7.69 7.61 7.84
CA ALA A 70 -6.78 7.55 8.99
C ALA A 70 -6.24 8.93 9.38
N VAL A 71 -5.85 9.75 8.39
CA VAL A 71 -5.40 11.13 8.62
C VAL A 71 -6.52 11.97 9.23
N ALA A 72 -7.73 11.93 8.66
CA ALA A 72 -8.87 12.67 9.17
C ALA A 72 -9.22 12.28 10.62
N LEU A 73 -9.15 10.98 10.93
CA LEU A 73 -9.38 10.45 12.27
C LEU A 73 -8.33 10.94 13.27
N LEU A 74 -7.04 10.91 12.92
CA LEU A 74 -5.96 11.42 13.77
C LEU A 74 -6.10 12.92 14.02
N ILE A 75 -6.48 13.70 13.00
CA ILE A 75 -6.76 15.13 13.15
C ILE A 75 -7.95 15.36 14.10
N ALA A 76 -9.04 14.60 13.94
CA ALA A 76 -10.21 14.70 14.79
C ALA A 76 -9.90 14.35 16.26
N LEU A 77 -9.12 13.28 16.49
CA LEU A 77 -8.64 12.92 17.83
C LEU A 77 -7.74 14.00 18.42
N GLY A 78 -6.82 14.57 17.62
CA GLY A 78 -5.97 15.68 18.05
C GLY A 78 -6.78 16.91 18.45
N TYR A 79 -7.80 17.26 17.67
CA TYR A 79 -8.72 18.35 17.99
C TYR A 79 -9.48 18.10 19.30
N LEU A 80 -10.01 16.89 19.50
CA LEU A 80 -10.72 16.52 20.73
C LEU A 80 -9.79 16.53 21.94
N ALA A 81 -8.55 16.05 21.81
CA ALA A 81 -7.55 16.08 22.87
C ALA A 81 -7.21 17.52 23.25
N LEU A 82 -6.95 18.40 22.26
CA LEU A 82 -6.68 19.82 22.51
C LEU A 82 -7.88 20.52 23.18
N ARG A 83 -9.09 20.25 22.70
CA ARG A 83 -10.34 20.80 23.28
C ARG A 83 -10.58 20.31 24.70
N GLY A 84 -10.20 19.08 25.02
CA GLY A 84 -10.27 18.52 26.37
C GLY A 84 -9.25 19.14 27.32
N TYR A 85 -8.07 19.49 26.81
CA TYR A 85 -6.98 20.11 27.58
C TYR A 85 -7.17 21.63 27.79
N ALA A 86 -7.92 22.29 26.92
CA ALA A 86 -8.25 23.72 27.03
C ALA A 86 -9.44 24.03 27.99
N LYS A 87 -9.80 23.08 28.86
CA LYS A 87 -10.72 23.26 30.00
C LYS A 87 -9.93 23.29 31.29
#